data_AF-A0A956ZI28-F1
#
_entry.id   AF-A0A956ZI28-F1
#
_cell.length_a   1.000
_cell.length_b   1.000
_cell.length_c   1.000
_cell.angle_alpha   90.00
_cell.angle_beta   90.00
_cell.angle_gamma   90.00
#
_symmetry.space_group_name_H-M   'P 1'
#
loop_
_entity.id
_entity.type
_entity.pdbx_description
1 polymer ?
#
loop_
_entity_poly.entity_id
_entity_poly.type
_entity_poly.pdbx_seq_one_letter_code
_entity_poly.pdbx_strand_id
1 'polypeptide(L)'
;GDPALRADGAVISDDPAIRSAALAMVEAVVRHVAENPAVTAWQADNEPYIASPRAHNWTIGRDFVQEEVRTIRAADPLARPVVINHAGYLSDDDSWRPAVEDADVMALDIYPFRRVSFIGISLIAPILEIGPLIPNYPWRGETAREAGKGFWITEMQAEPWAGFPELADPATPRDITPGRLRQSIEYARRSGASRVYLWGAEWWLYRVDLFDDWRYWDIARGAISGSGR
;
A
#
# COMPACT_ATOMS: atom_id res chain seq x y z
N GLY A 1 2.42 -22.19 -24.89
CA GLY A 1 2.77 -21.02 -24.06
C GLY A 1 4.27 -20.97 -23.98
N ASP A 2 4.85 -19.78 -24.00
CA ASP A 2 6.30 -19.61 -23.79
C ASP A 2 6.72 -20.30 -22.47
N PRO A 3 7.66 -21.26 -22.50
CA PRO A 3 8.17 -21.91 -21.29
C PRO A 3 8.87 -20.95 -20.31
N ALA A 4 9.11 -19.69 -20.70
CA ALA A 4 9.66 -18.65 -19.84
C ALA A 4 8.64 -17.97 -18.90
N LEU A 5 7.33 -18.15 -19.12
CA LEU A 5 6.29 -17.55 -18.28
C LEU A 5 5.62 -18.63 -17.40
N ARG A 6 5.68 -18.44 -16.08
CA ARG A 6 4.97 -19.29 -15.12
C ARG A 6 3.47 -19.24 -15.36
N ALA A 7 2.76 -20.30 -14.96
CA ALA A 7 1.32 -20.40 -15.11
C ALA A 7 0.58 -19.25 -14.40
N ASP A 8 -0.58 -18.87 -14.92
CA ASP A 8 -1.49 -17.95 -14.23
C ASP A 8 -1.86 -18.53 -12.86
N GLY A 9 -1.87 -17.69 -11.81
CA GLY A 9 -2.15 -18.13 -10.45
C GLY A 9 -1.00 -18.86 -9.73
N ALA A 10 0.19 -18.93 -10.31
CA ALA A 10 1.33 -19.60 -9.68
C ALA A 10 1.82 -18.87 -8.41
N VAL A 11 2.25 -19.65 -7.41
CA VAL A 11 2.99 -19.15 -6.24
C VAL A 11 4.45 -18.96 -6.65
N ILE A 12 4.87 -17.72 -6.92
CA ILE A 12 6.18 -17.47 -7.54
C ILE A 12 7.36 -17.71 -6.59
N SER A 13 7.12 -17.67 -5.29
CA SER A 13 8.12 -17.94 -4.25
C SER A 13 8.45 -19.42 -4.09
N ASP A 14 7.67 -20.33 -4.68
CA ASP A 14 7.98 -21.77 -4.68
C ASP A 14 9.16 -22.10 -5.61
N ASP A 15 9.48 -21.21 -6.56
CA ASP A 15 10.66 -21.34 -7.41
C ASP A 15 11.93 -21.09 -6.58
N PRO A 16 12.81 -22.09 -6.39
CA PRO A 16 13.97 -21.97 -5.51
C PRO A 16 14.96 -20.88 -5.96
N ALA A 17 15.06 -20.62 -7.26
CA ALA A 17 15.97 -19.60 -7.78
C ALA A 17 15.45 -18.18 -7.48
N ILE A 18 14.13 -17.95 -7.64
CA ILE A 18 13.52 -16.67 -7.22
C ILE A 18 13.61 -16.48 -5.72
N ARG A 19 13.20 -17.50 -4.96
CA ARG A 19 13.22 -17.48 -3.49
C ARG A 19 14.60 -17.08 -2.97
N SER A 20 15.64 -17.77 -3.45
CA SER A 20 17.02 -17.50 -3.04
C SER A 20 17.52 -16.12 -3.48
N ALA A 21 17.18 -15.68 -4.70
CA ALA A 21 17.62 -14.38 -5.20
C ALA A 21 16.94 -13.22 -4.47
N ALA A 22 15.64 -13.33 -4.20
CA ALA A 22 14.88 -12.32 -3.48
C ALA A 22 15.38 -12.18 -2.03
N LEU A 23 15.56 -13.28 -1.30
CA LEU A 23 16.10 -13.24 0.06
C LEU A 23 17.53 -12.68 0.12
N ALA A 24 18.38 -13.03 -0.86
CA ALA A 24 19.72 -12.46 -0.95
C ALA A 24 19.68 -10.93 -1.21
N MET A 25 18.74 -10.46 -2.02
CA MET A 25 18.52 -9.02 -2.23
C MET A 25 18.07 -8.33 -0.94
N VAL A 26 17.06 -8.90 -0.25
CA VAL A 26 16.56 -8.37 1.02
C VAL A 26 17.69 -8.24 2.04
N GLU A 27 18.45 -9.31 2.24
CA GLU A 27 19.60 -9.33 3.16
C GLU A 27 20.65 -8.28 2.78
N ALA A 28 21.00 -8.18 1.50
CA ALA A 28 21.99 -7.22 1.01
C ALA A 28 21.55 -5.77 1.22
N VAL A 29 20.29 -5.43 0.94
CA VAL A 29 19.74 -4.09 1.15
C VAL A 29 19.73 -3.74 2.63
N VAL A 30 19.25 -4.64 3.50
CA VAL A 30 19.20 -4.39 4.94
C VAL A 30 20.59 -4.16 5.50
N ARG A 31 21.57 -4.99 5.15
CA ARG A 31 22.97 -4.81 5.58
C ARG A 31 23.58 -3.52 5.06
N HIS A 32 23.29 -3.14 3.82
CA HIS A 32 23.87 -1.95 3.21
C HIS A 32 23.52 -0.65 3.97
N VAL A 33 22.31 -0.56 4.51
CA VAL A 33 21.84 0.63 5.23
C VAL A 33 21.59 0.38 6.72
N ALA A 34 22.12 -0.71 7.29
CA ALA A 34 21.88 -1.14 8.67
C ALA A 34 22.16 -0.03 9.69
N GLU A 35 23.25 0.73 9.52
CA GLU A 35 23.66 1.82 10.41
C GLU A 35 23.01 3.18 10.06
N ASN A 36 22.22 3.26 8.99
CA ASN A 36 21.64 4.53 8.56
C ASN A 36 20.47 4.93 9.48
N PRO A 37 20.58 6.03 10.24
CA PRO A 37 19.53 6.45 11.17
C PRO A 37 18.27 6.97 10.46
N ALA A 38 18.33 7.24 9.15
CA ALA A 38 17.16 7.65 8.36
C ALA A 38 16.18 6.50 8.09
N VAL A 39 16.65 5.25 8.16
CA VAL A 39 15.78 4.07 8.06
C VAL A 39 15.11 3.86 9.41
N THR A 40 13.78 3.83 9.43
CA THR A 40 12.99 3.72 10.68
C THR A 40 12.13 2.47 10.76
N ALA A 41 11.98 1.74 9.65
CA ALA A 41 11.20 0.52 9.52
C ALA A 41 11.54 -0.18 8.20
N TRP A 42 11.14 -1.44 8.09
CA TRP A 42 11.23 -2.25 6.88
C TRP A 42 9.84 -2.69 6.45
N GLN A 43 9.55 -2.72 5.15
CA GLN A 43 8.35 -3.38 4.64
C GLN A 43 8.76 -4.72 4.04
N ALA A 44 8.10 -5.81 4.45
CA ALA A 44 8.30 -7.13 3.87
C ALA A 44 7.31 -7.32 2.71
N ASP A 45 7.84 -7.12 1.50
CA ASP A 45 7.12 -7.13 0.21
C ASP A 45 5.99 -6.08 0.11
N ASN A 46 5.23 -6.09 -0.99
CA ASN A 46 4.10 -5.23 -1.23
C ASN A 46 2.81 -6.05 -1.41
N GLU A 47 1.87 -5.89 -0.48
CA GLU A 47 0.58 -6.59 -0.48
C GLU A 47 0.73 -8.13 -0.64
N PRO A 48 1.63 -8.80 0.10
CA PRO A 48 2.06 -10.17 -0.24
C PRO A 48 0.97 -11.24 -0.12
N TYR A 49 -0.12 -10.96 0.60
CA TYR A 49 -1.20 -11.92 0.86
C TYR A 49 -2.39 -11.82 -0.10
N ILE A 50 -2.23 -11.08 -1.21
CA ILE A 50 -3.20 -11.05 -2.30
C ILE A 50 -2.55 -11.44 -3.63
N ALA A 51 -3.36 -11.95 -4.55
CA ALA A 51 -2.91 -12.21 -5.92
C ALA A 51 -2.70 -10.89 -6.66
N SER A 52 -1.60 -10.79 -7.40
CA SER A 52 -1.31 -9.61 -8.20
C SER A 52 -2.07 -9.66 -9.53
N PRO A 53 -3.10 -8.81 -9.76
CA PRO A 53 -3.77 -8.75 -11.05
C PRO A 53 -2.86 -8.18 -12.15
N ARG A 54 -1.71 -7.61 -11.77
CA ARG A 54 -0.70 -7.05 -12.70
C ARG A 54 0.31 -8.10 -13.17
N ALA A 55 0.32 -9.28 -12.57
CA ALA A 55 1.32 -10.31 -12.84
C ALA A 55 0.67 -11.70 -12.96
N HIS A 56 -0.26 -11.89 -13.92
CA HIS A 56 -0.90 -13.20 -14.17
C HIS A 56 -1.48 -13.86 -12.90
N ASN A 57 -2.09 -13.07 -12.02
CA ASN A 57 -2.63 -13.51 -10.73
C ASN A 57 -1.62 -14.27 -9.86
N TRP A 58 -0.32 -14.07 -10.05
CA TRP A 58 0.72 -14.67 -9.23
C TRP A 58 0.59 -14.23 -7.77
N THR A 59 0.98 -15.13 -6.88
CA THR A 59 0.96 -14.94 -5.42
C THR A 59 2.34 -15.22 -4.82
N ILE A 60 2.53 -14.75 -3.59
CA ILE A 60 3.69 -15.05 -2.77
C ILE A 60 3.24 -15.94 -1.61
N GLY A 61 4.01 -16.99 -1.33
CA GLY A 61 3.73 -17.93 -0.25
C GLY A 61 3.94 -17.28 1.12
N ARG A 62 3.04 -17.56 2.07
CA ARG A 62 3.15 -17.03 3.44
C ARG A 62 4.46 -17.45 4.13
N ASP A 63 4.94 -18.67 3.86
CA ASP A 63 6.21 -19.17 4.39
C ASP A 63 7.41 -18.34 3.91
N PHE A 64 7.36 -17.85 2.66
CA PHE A 64 8.36 -16.96 2.10
C PHE A 64 8.34 -15.59 2.77
N VAL A 65 7.16 -14.97 2.94
CA VAL A 65 7.04 -13.67 3.64
C VAL A 65 7.58 -13.78 5.07
N GLN A 66 7.26 -14.88 5.77
CA GLN A 66 7.82 -15.14 7.10
C GLN A 66 9.35 -15.33 7.06
N GLU A 67 9.91 -15.85 5.98
CA GLU A 67 11.36 -15.93 5.77
C GLU A 67 12.01 -14.58 5.46
N GLU A 68 11.33 -13.71 4.72
CA GLU A 68 11.76 -12.32 4.52
C GLU A 68 11.81 -11.57 5.84
N VAL A 69 10.74 -11.67 6.66
CA VAL A 69 10.71 -11.07 8.00
C VAL A 69 11.88 -11.59 8.86
N ARG A 70 12.16 -12.90 8.84
CA ARG A 70 13.31 -13.47 9.57
C ARG A 70 14.64 -12.95 9.03
N THR A 71 14.78 -12.84 7.70
CA THR A 71 15.98 -12.33 7.03
C THR A 71 16.24 -10.87 7.39
N ILE A 72 15.22 -10.02 7.36
CA ILE A 72 15.30 -8.61 7.78
C ILE A 72 15.74 -8.53 9.24
N ARG A 73 15.10 -9.28 10.14
CA ARG A 73 15.44 -9.29 11.58
C ARG A 73 16.87 -9.75 11.86
N ALA A 74 17.35 -10.75 11.12
CA ALA A 74 18.71 -11.24 11.26
C ALA A 74 19.76 -10.24 10.73
N ALA A 75 19.40 -9.44 9.72
CA ALA A 75 20.30 -8.50 9.08
C ALA A 75 20.27 -7.09 9.71
N ASP A 76 19.20 -6.71 10.42
CA ASP A 76 19.06 -5.39 11.05
C ASP A 76 19.44 -5.40 12.55
N PRO A 77 20.64 -4.93 12.94
CA PRO A 77 21.08 -4.92 14.32
C PRO A 77 20.29 -3.96 15.22
N LEU A 78 19.57 -2.99 14.64
CA LEU A 78 18.77 -2.04 15.42
C LEU A 78 17.36 -2.56 15.71
N ALA A 79 17.01 -3.75 15.22
CA ALA A 79 15.72 -4.40 15.42
C ALA A 79 14.54 -3.45 15.10
N ARG A 80 14.63 -2.72 13.99
CA ARG A 80 13.56 -1.81 13.55
C ARG A 80 12.30 -2.61 13.20
N PRO A 81 11.10 -2.02 13.34
CA PRO A 81 9.86 -2.73 13.07
C PRO A 81 9.75 -3.18 11.62
N VAL A 82 9.24 -4.39 11.41
CA VAL A 82 8.87 -4.91 10.10
C VAL A 82 7.37 -4.73 9.87
N VAL A 83 7.02 -4.13 8.75
CA VAL A 83 5.68 -3.77 8.31
C VAL A 83 5.25 -4.75 7.22
N ILE A 84 3.98 -5.18 7.25
CA ILE A 84 3.35 -5.87 6.12
C ILE A 84 2.08 -5.11 5.78
N ASN A 85 1.98 -4.65 4.54
CA ASN A 85 0.80 -3.96 4.01
C ASN A 85 -0.19 -4.92 3.34
N HIS A 86 -1.44 -4.47 3.20
CA HIS A 86 -2.50 -5.24 2.57
C HIS A 86 -3.52 -4.32 1.88
N ALA A 87 -4.02 -4.77 0.73
CA ALA A 87 -5.01 -4.08 -0.09
C ALA A 87 -6.32 -4.88 -0.21
N GLY A 88 -7.07 -4.92 0.90
CA GLY A 88 -8.41 -5.52 0.92
C GLY A 88 -9.48 -4.46 0.77
N TYR A 89 -10.43 -4.67 -0.15
CA TYR A 89 -11.47 -3.67 -0.49
C TYR A 89 -12.90 -4.12 -0.22
N LEU A 90 -13.09 -5.34 0.29
CA LEU A 90 -14.38 -5.89 0.70
C LEU A 90 -14.41 -6.19 2.19
N SER A 91 -15.58 -6.03 2.82
CA SER A 91 -15.73 -6.23 4.27
C SER A 91 -15.56 -7.68 4.72
N ASP A 92 -15.78 -8.65 3.83
CA ASP A 92 -15.62 -10.10 4.06
C ASP A 92 -14.22 -10.64 3.69
N ASP A 93 -13.31 -9.77 3.28
CA ASP A 93 -11.92 -10.14 3.03
C ASP A 93 -11.14 -10.25 4.34
N ASP A 94 -10.74 -11.48 4.68
CA ASP A 94 -9.93 -11.82 5.86
C ASP A 94 -8.44 -12.06 5.52
N SER A 95 -8.01 -11.87 4.27
CA SER A 95 -6.62 -12.11 3.83
C SER A 95 -5.59 -11.13 4.43
N TRP A 96 -6.04 -10.09 5.14
CA TRP A 96 -5.20 -9.18 5.91
C TRP A 96 -4.76 -9.73 7.27
N ARG A 97 -5.45 -10.75 7.81
CA ARG A 97 -5.15 -11.29 9.16
C ARG A 97 -3.73 -11.84 9.29
N PRO A 98 -3.17 -12.57 8.30
CA PRO A 98 -1.76 -12.97 8.34
C PRO A 98 -0.79 -11.78 8.50
N ALA A 99 -1.11 -10.59 7.99
CA ALA A 99 -0.27 -9.40 8.18
C ALA A 99 -0.21 -8.96 9.65
N VAL A 100 -1.30 -9.12 10.41
CA VAL A 100 -1.29 -8.89 11.87
C VAL A 100 -0.42 -9.92 12.57
N GLU A 101 -0.50 -11.19 12.17
CA GLU A 101 0.24 -12.28 12.80
C GLU A 101 1.75 -12.15 12.55
N ASP A 102 2.15 -11.87 11.32
CA ASP A 102 3.52 -11.99 10.85
C ASP A 102 4.35 -10.69 10.92
N ALA A 103 3.72 -9.52 11.05
CA ALA A 103 4.41 -8.22 11.14
C ALA A 103 4.55 -7.69 12.58
N ASP A 104 5.43 -6.71 12.80
CA ASP A 104 5.38 -5.84 14.00
C ASP A 104 4.31 -4.74 13.84
N VAL A 105 4.07 -4.34 12.60
CA VAL A 105 3.11 -3.30 12.21
C VAL A 105 2.28 -3.82 11.04
N MET A 106 0.97 -3.91 11.23
CA MET A 106 0.04 -4.13 10.13
C MET A 106 -0.19 -2.79 9.42
N ALA A 107 -0.09 -2.79 8.10
CA ALA A 107 -0.39 -1.63 7.29
C ALA A 107 -1.49 -1.91 6.26
N LEU A 108 -2.12 -0.84 5.77
CA LEU A 108 -3.15 -0.93 4.75
C LEU A 108 -2.90 0.06 3.63
N ASP A 109 -3.35 -0.35 2.44
CA ASP A 109 -3.34 0.45 1.23
C ASP A 109 -4.77 0.82 0.85
N ILE A 110 -5.08 2.10 0.96
CA ILE A 110 -6.43 2.64 0.92
C ILE A 110 -6.56 3.58 -0.27
N TYR A 111 -7.37 3.15 -1.24
CA TYR A 111 -7.74 3.91 -2.42
C TYR A 111 -9.25 4.17 -2.44
N PRO A 112 -9.75 5.26 -1.80
CA PRO A 112 -11.17 5.52 -1.63
C PRO A 112 -11.90 5.87 -2.92
N PHE A 113 -11.22 6.45 -3.92
CA PHE A 113 -11.86 6.92 -5.13
C PHE A 113 -11.47 6.04 -6.30
N ARG A 114 -12.41 5.19 -6.70
CA ARG A 114 -12.21 4.24 -7.79
C ARG A 114 -13.16 4.52 -8.95
N ARG A 115 -12.66 4.27 -10.15
CA ARG A 115 -13.49 4.19 -11.33
C ARG A 115 -14.30 2.91 -11.32
N VAL A 116 -15.62 3.05 -11.42
CA VAL A 116 -16.56 1.94 -11.58
C VAL A 116 -17.29 2.16 -12.89
N SER A 117 -17.34 1.12 -13.72
CA SER A 117 -18.12 1.12 -14.96
C SER A 117 -19.45 0.41 -14.70
N PHE A 118 -20.57 1.09 -14.94
CA PHE A 118 -21.91 0.53 -14.83
C PHE A 118 -22.72 0.90 -16.07
N ILE A 119 -23.17 -0.11 -16.83
CA ILE A 119 -23.97 0.05 -18.06
C ILE A 119 -23.32 1.06 -19.04
N GLY A 120 -22.00 0.97 -19.22
CA GLY A 120 -21.25 1.85 -20.14
C GLY A 120 -20.98 3.27 -19.62
N ILE A 121 -21.40 3.60 -18.39
CA ILE A 121 -21.09 4.88 -17.74
C ILE A 121 -19.95 4.66 -16.75
N SER A 122 -18.84 5.38 -16.93
CA SER A 122 -17.75 5.44 -15.94
C SER A 122 -18.03 6.51 -14.90
N LEU A 123 -18.15 6.09 -13.64
CA LEU A 123 -18.33 6.97 -12.48
C LEU A 123 -17.16 6.81 -11.53
N ILE A 124 -16.85 7.86 -10.77
CA ILE A 124 -15.90 7.75 -9.65
C ILE A 124 -16.70 7.56 -8.38
N ALA A 125 -16.56 6.37 -7.80
CA ALA A 125 -17.26 5.98 -6.59
C ALA A 125 -16.33 6.20 -5.38
N PRO A 126 -16.78 6.96 -4.36
CA PRO A 126 -16.11 6.99 -3.05
C PRO A 126 -16.41 5.68 -2.34
N ILE A 127 -15.58 4.65 -2.54
CA ILE A 127 -15.85 3.29 -2.06
C ILE A 127 -16.07 3.27 -0.56
N LEU A 128 -15.41 4.14 0.21
CA LEU A 128 -15.59 4.24 1.66
C LEU A 128 -16.97 4.71 2.13
N GLU A 129 -17.82 5.19 1.22
CA GLU A 129 -19.15 5.71 1.53
C GLU A 129 -20.28 4.77 1.06
N ILE A 130 -19.94 3.62 0.46
CA ILE A 130 -20.90 2.68 -0.16
C ILE A 130 -21.57 1.74 0.87
N GLY A 131 -21.37 1.95 2.17
CA GLY A 131 -22.06 1.22 3.25
C GLY A 131 -21.35 -0.08 3.67
N PRO A 132 -22.08 -1.12 4.15
CA PRO A 132 -21.50 -2.25 4.89
C PRO A 132 -20.62 -3.21 4.06
N LEU A 133 -20.54 -3.01 2.75
CA LEU A 133 -19.76 -3.85 1.83
C LEU A 133 -18.26 -3.54 1.86
N ILE A 134 -17.86 -2.52 2.60
CA ILE A 134 -16.52 -1.93 2.55
C ILE A 134 -15.80 -2.19 3.87
N PRO A 135 -14.49 -2.47 3.85
CA PRO A 135 -13.72 -2.72 5.05
C PRO A 135 -13.90 -1.64 6.10
N ASN A 136 -14.18 -2.07 7.32
CA ASN A 136 -14.06 -1.20 8.47
C ASN A 136 -12.58 -1.09 8.85
N TYR A 137 -11.86 -0.16 8.22
CA TYR A 137 -10.44 0.07 8.49
C TYR A 137 -10.13 0.42 9.95
N PRO A 138 -10.92 1.26 10.66
CA PRO A 138 -10.76 1.44 12.10
C PRO A 138 -10.80 0.13 12.88
N TRP A 139 -11.73 -0.77 12.57
CA TRP A 139 -11.80 -2.08 13.24
C TRP A 139 -10.61 -2.98 12.93
N ARG A 140 -10.08 -2.97 11.70
CA ARG A 140 -8.83 -3.69 11.38
C ARG A 140 -7.65 -3.13 12.18
N GLY A 141 -7.58 -1.81 12.32
CA GLY A 141 -6.58 -1.13 13.16
C GLY A 141 -6.70 -1.47 14.65
N GLU A 142 -7.92 -1.57 15.17
CA GLU A 142 -8.18 -2.03 16.54
C GLU A 142 -7.75 -3.48 16.72
N THR A 143 -8.07 -4.36 15.76
CA THR A 143 -7.65 -5.77 15.81
C THR A 143 -6.12 -5.90 15.87
N ALA A 144 -5.39 -5.10 15.08
CA ALA A 144 -3.93 -5.07 15.13
C ALA A 144 -3.42 -4.63 16.52
N ARG A 145 -4.06 -3.61 17.11
CA ARG A 145 -3.71 -3.11 18.45
C ARG A 145 -4.00 -4.10 19.56
N GLU A 146 -5.15 -4.78 19.53
CA GLU A 146 -5.51 -5.85 20.46
C GLU A 146 -4.50 -7.01 20.40
N ALA A 147 -3.91 -7.26 19.23
CA ALA A 147 -2.82 -8.22 19.03
C ALA A 147 -1.42 -7.67 19.41
N GLY A 148 -1.33 -6.45 19.96
CA GLY A 148 -0.08 -5.80 20.35
C GLY A 148 0.77 -5.30 19.19
N LYS A 149 0.19 -5.10 18.01
CA LYS A 149 0.86 -4.65 16.78
C LYS A 149 0.64 -3.17 16.52
N GLY A 150 1.54 -2.56 15.75
CA GLY A 150 1.32 -1.24 15.18
C GLY A 150 0.28 -1.26 14.06
N PHE A 151 -0.29 -0.10 13.75
CA PHE A 151 -1.23 0.07 12.65
C PHE A 151 -0.92 1.33 11.83
N TRP A 152 -0.53 1.16 10.56
CA TRP A 152 -0.16 2.23 9.62
C TRP A 152 -1.02 2.21 8.35
N ILE A 153 -0.94 3.29 7.57
CA ILE A 153 -1.37 3.32 6.18
C ILE A 153 -0.11 3.60 5.33
N THR A 154 0.28 2.64 4.52
CA THR A 154 1.49 2.69 3.65
C THR A 154 1.18 3.26 2.28
N GLU A 155 -0.06 3.11 1.81
CA GLU A 155 -0.53 3.81 0.62
C GLU A 155 -1.89 4.44 0.87
N MET A 156 -1.92 5.76 1.06
CA MET A 156 -3.16 6.53 1.02
C MET A 156 -3.26 7.22 -0.33
N GLN A 157 -4.29 6.91 -1.12
CA GLN A 157 -4.50 7.51 -2.44
C GLN A 157 -4.47 9.04 -2.39
N ALA A 158 -3.47 9.60 -3.07
CA ALA A 158 -3.30 11.03 -3.23
C ALA A 158 -2.97 11.43 -4.68
N GLU A 159 -3.08 10.49 -5.62
CA GLU A 159 -3.03 10.71 -7.07
C GLU A 159 -4.19 10.02 -7.80
N PRO A 160 -4.48 10.42 -9.05
CA PRO A 160 -5.42 9.69 -9.88
C PRO A 160 -4.94 8.25 -10.07
N TRP A 161 -5.85 7.31 -9.81
CA TRP A 161 -5.61 5.91 -10.13
C TRP A 161 -6.60 5.47 -11.20
N ALA A 162 -6.21 5.70 -12.44
CA ALA A 162 -6.86 5.08 -13.57
C ALA A 162 -6.25 3.68 -13.71
N GLY A 163 -7.09 2.64 -13.73
CA GLY A 163 -6.61 1.28 -13.90
C GLY A 163 -5.71 1.16 -15.14
N PHE A 164 -4.70 0.30 -15.09
CA PHE A 164 -3.90 0.00 -16.27
C PHE A 164 -4.79 -0.51 -17.41
N PRO A 165 -4.62 -0.06 -18.67
CA PRO A 165 -3.57 0.79 -19.22
C PRO A 165 -3.96 2.28 -19.41
N GLU A 166 -5.09 2.74 -18.87
CA GLU A 166 -5.51 4.14 -19.02
C GLU A 166 -4.67 5.02 -18.08
N LEU A 167 -3.71 5.76 -18.62
CA LEU A 167 -3.15 6.89 -17.88
C LEU A 167 -4.26 7.95 -17.76
N ALA A 168 -4.51 8.44 -16.54
CA ALA A 168 -5.46 9.52 -16.35
C ALA A 168 -5.06 10.71 -17.25
N ASP A 169 -6.02 11.28 -17.99
CA ASP A 169 -5.77 12.50 -18.75
C ASP A 169 -5.23 13.56 -17.78
N PRO A 170 -3.96 13.98 -17.94
CA PRO A 170 -3.34 14.78 -16.93
C PRO A 170 -3.94 16.20 -16.84
N ALA A 171 -4.59 16.65 -17.91
CA ALA A 171 -5.33 17.91 -17.94
C ALA A 171 -6.64 17.81 -17.14
N THR A 172 -7.27 16.62 -17.07
CA THR A 172 -8.55 16.41 -16.40
C THR A 172 -8.49 15.25 -15.39
N PRO A 173 -7.94 15.46 -14.18
CA PRO A 173 -7.88 14.41 -13.16
C PRO A 173 -9.27 14.13 -12.64
N ARG A 174 -9.86 13.05 -13.13
CA ARG A 174 -11.25 12.70 -12.80
C ARG A 174 -11.37 12.04 -11.46
N ASP A 175 -10.34 11.32 -11.01
CA ASP A 175 -10.43 10.36 -9.90
C ASP A 175 -10.01 11.03 -8.58
N ILE A 176 -8.88 11.76 -8.57
CA ILE A 176 -8.44 12.60 -7.45
C ILE A 176 -8.45 14.09 -7.84
N THR A 177 -9.41 14.83 -7.30
CA THR A 177 -9.43 16.30 -7.32
C THR A 177 -8.80 16.85 -6.03
N PRO A 178 -8.50 18.17 -5.92
CA PRO A 178 -8.02 18.73 -4.66
C PRO A 178 -9.02 18.53 -3.49
N GLY A 179 -10.32 18.48 -3.78
CA GLY A 179 -11.35 18.14 -2.78
C GLY A 179 -11.22 16.70 -2.29
N ARG A 180 -11.06 15.75 -3.22
CA ARG A 180 -10.91 14.33 -2.89
C ARG A 180 -9.59 14.00 -2.21
N LEU A 181 -8.51 14.71 -2.55
CA LEU A 181 -7.25 14.60 -1.79
C LEU A 181 -7.45 14.96 -0.31
N ARG A 182 -8.17 16.05 -0.02
CA ARG A 182 -8.49 16.41 1.38
C ARG A 182 -9.33 15.32 2.05
N GLN A 183 -10.28 14.74 1.32
CA GLN A 183 -11.12 13.67 1.81
C GLN A 183 -10.32 12.38 2.07
N SER A 184 -9.37 12.00 1.22
CA SER A 184 -8.41 10.91 1.44
C SER A 184 -7.62 11.09 2.75
N ILE A 185 -7.03 12.28 2.94
CA ILE A 185 -6.29 12.62 4.16
C ILE A 185 -7.18 12.52 5.40
N GLU A 186 -8.43 12.95 5.28
CA GLU A 186 -9.40 12.89 6.37
C GLU A 186 -9.83 11.45 6.69
N TYR A 187 -10.01 10.58 5.69
CA TYR A 187 -10.23 9.14 5.95
C TYR A 187 -9.04 8.52 6.68
N ALA A 188 -7.81 8.85 6.26
CA ALA A 188 -6.60 8.36 6.91
C ALA A 188 -6.54 8.79 8.38
N ARG A 189 -6.86 10.06 8.69
CA ARG A 189 -6.91 10.56 10.08
C ARG A 189 -7.93 9.82 10.94
N ARG A 190 -9.09 9.49 10.38
CA ARG A 190 -10.16 8.78 11.09
C ARG A 190 -9.94 7.27 11.21
N SER A 191 -8.95 6.72 10.52
CA SER A 191 -8.64 5.27 10.57
C SER A 191 -8.02 4.82 11.89
N GLY A 192 -7.43 5.72 12.68
CA GLY A 192 -6.65 5.37 13.87
C GLY A 192 -5.21 4.92 13.56
N ALA A 193 -4.77 5.01 12.30
CA ALA A 193 -3.39 4.76 11.92
C ALA A 193 -2.43 5.74 12.60
N SER A 194 -1.33 5.24 13.16
CA SER A 194 -0.32 6.08 13.83
C SER A 194 0.68 6.70 12.87
N ARG A 195 0.75 6.19 11.63
CA ARG A 195 1.56 6.71 10.53
C ARG A 195 0.79 6.55 9.23
N VAL A 196 0.85 7.59 8.38
CA VAL A 196 0.19 7.63 7.08
C VAL A 196 1.19 8.11 6.03
N TYR A 197 1.33 7.34 4.96
CA TYR A 197 2.09 7.69 3.77
C TYR A 197 1.11 8.02 2.63
N LEU A 198 1.28 9.20 2.02
CA LEU A 198 0.45 9.65 0.90
C LEU A 198 1.11 9.19 -0.41
N TRP A 199 0.39 8.38 -1.20
CA TRP A 199 0.84 7.94 -2.51
C TRP A 199 0.40 8.93 -3.59
N GLY A 200 1.33 9.69 -4.14
CA GLY A 200 1.04 10.65 -5.22
C GLY A 200 1.92 11.89 -5.32
N ALA A 201 3.11 11.90 -4.67
CA ALA A 201 3.98 13.08 -4.68
C ALA A 201 4.41 13.48 -6.10
N GLU A 202 4.65 12.49 -6.96
CA GLU A 202 4.98 12.63 -8.37
C GLU A 202 3.85 13.34 -9.13
N TRP A 203 2.59 12.98 -8.85
CA TRP A 203 1.44 13.65 -9.44
C TRP A 203 1.36 15.12 -9.03
N TRP A 204 1.64 15.45 -7.77
CA TRP A 204 1.60 16.84 -7.31
C TRP A 204 2.68 17.69 -7.99
N LEU A 205 3.89 17.16 -8.14
CA LEU A 205 4.98 17.80 -8.88
C LEU A 205 4.62 18.00 -10.35
N TYR A 206 4.10 16.95 -10.99
CA TYR A 206 3.63 17.00 -12.37
C TYR A 206 2.57 18.10 -12.60
N ARG A 207 1.68 18.32 -11.63
CA ARG A 207 0.66 19.37 -11.67
C ARG A 207 1.22 20.77 -11.53
N VAL A 208 2.26 20.94 -10.72
CA VAL A 208 3.00 22.19 -10.62
C VAL A 208 3.72 22.47 -11.94
N ASP A 209 4.50 21.50 -12.44
CA ASP A 209 5.41 21.73 -13.56
C ASP A 209 4.70 22.02 -14.90
N LEU A 210 3.60 21.32 -15.17
CA LEU A 210 2.92 21.44 -16.48
C LEU A 210 1.68 22.33 -16.48
N PHE A 211 1.11 22.62 -15.29
CA PHE A 211 -0.17 23.33 -15.19
C PHE A 211 -0.15 24.50 -14.19
N ASP A 212 0.99 24.76 -13.53
CA ASP A 212 1.11 25.74 -12.43
C ASP A 212 0.05 25.54 -11.32
N ASP A 213 -0.35 24.29 -11.10
CA ASP A 213 -1.41 23.93 -10.15
C ASP A 213 -0.84 23.42 -8.83
N TRP A 214 -0.56 24.35 -7.94
CA TRP A 214 0.01 24.12 -6.61
C TRP A 214 -0.96 23.50 -5.59
N ARG A 215 -2.26 23.39 -5.91
CA ARG A 215 -3.28 23.03 -4.92
C ARG A 215 -3.02 21.67 -4.27
N TYR A 216 -2.58 20.66 -5.02
CA TYR A 216 -2.30 19.33 -4.47
C TYR A 216 -1.11 19.36 -3.52
N TRP A 217 -0.02 19.98 -3.95
CA TRP A 217 1.19 20.15 -3.16
C TRP A 217 0.91 20.90 -1.86
N ASP A 218 0.17 22.01 -1.92
CA ASP A 218 -0.14 22.81 -0.73
C ASP A 218 -1.05 22.06 0.26
N ILE A 219 -2.00 21.25 -0.24
CA ILE A 219 -2.83 20.39 0.60
C ILE A 219 -1.97 19.36 1.34
N ALA A 220 -1.10 18.66 0.62
CA ALA A 220 -0.22 17.64 1.21
C ALA A 220 0.75 18.25 2.23
N ARG A 221 1.40 19.37 1.86
CA ARG A 221 2.29 20.12 2.74
C ARG A 221 1.57 20.58 4.01
N GLY A 222 0.36 21.12 3.88
CA GLY A 222 -0.47 21.53 5.01
C GLY A 222 -0.83 20.36 5.94
N ALA A 223 -1.10 19.17 5.38
CA ALA A 223 -1.38 17.99 6.18
C ALA A 223 -0.17 17.52 7.02
N ILE A 224 1.04 17.63 6.47
CA ILE A 224 2.30 17.28 7.14
C ILE A 224 2.69 18.34 8.18
N SER A 225 2.56 19.63 7.88
CA SER A 225 2.90 20.70 8.83
C SER A 225 1.89 20.82 9.98
N GLY A 226 0.62 20.47 9.75
CA GLY A 226 -0.43 20.51 10.75
C GLY A 226 -0.47 19.31 11.70
N SER A 227 0.26 18.23 11.44
CA SER A 227 0.30 17.01 12.27
C SER A 227 1.27 17.10 13.47
N GLY A 228 1.97 18.23 13.62
CA GLY A 228 2.84 18.54 14.76
C GLY A 228 2.21 19.46 15.82
N ARG A 229 0.89 19.65 15.84
CA ARG A 229 0.15 20.39 16.89
C ARG A 229 -0.89 19.51 17.55
#